data_AF-A0A536T8U1-F1
#
_entry.id   AF-A0A536T8U1-F1
#
_cell.length_a   1.000
_cell.length_b   1.000
_cell.length_c   1.000
_cell.angle_alpha   90.00
_cell.angle_beta   90.00
_cell.angle_gamma   90.00
#
_symmetry.space_group_name_H-M   'P 1'
#
loop_
_entity.id
_entity.type
_entity.pdbx_description
1 polymer ?
#
loop_
_entity_poly.entity_id
_entity_poly.type
_entity_poly.pdbx_seq_one_letter_code
_entity_poly.pdbx_strand_id
1 'polypeptide(L)'
;MDTIQAWRHMAYQVGHWVLRGYGYYAVEDKSTGQFVGRVGFTNQTGWPGFELGWTIWPDYQGRGYATEAASRLLRYAFDDLDQPHVISLIHADNTPSRRVAEKLGETIEGHTEVLGMPVLIYGIARD
;
A
#
# COMPACT_ATOMS: atom_id res chain seq x y z
N MET A 1 4.95 -7.82 17.07
CA MET A 1 5.45 -8.75 16.04
C MET A 1 6.69 -9.43 16.61
N ASP A 2 6.74 -10.75 16.62
CA ASP A 2 7.94 -11.49 17.05
C ASP A 2 9.02 -11.53 15.95
N THR A 3 10.20 -12.06 16.27
CA THR A 3 11.35 -12.13 15.34
C THR A 3 11.08 -13.03 14.13
N ILE A 4 10.28 -14.09 14.28
CA ILE A 4 9.93 -15.01 13.18
C ILE A 4 9.00 -14.32 12.21
N GLN A 5 7.96 -13.64 12.72
CA GLN A 5 7.05 -12.83 11.93
C GLN A 5 7.80 -11.69 11.22
N ALA A 6 8.73 -11.02 11.91
CA ALA A 6 9.56 -9.98 11.32
C ALA A 6 10.42 -10.52 10.16
N TRP A 7 11.11 -11.65 10.36
CA TRP A 7 11.89 -12.31 9.32
C TRP A 7 11.04 -12.68 8.10
N ARG A 8 9.88 -13.30 8.32
CA ARG A 8 8.95 -13.67 7.24
C ARG A 8 8.48 -12.46 6.47
N HIS A 9 8.16 -11.37 7.16
CA HIS A 9 7.75 -10.13 6.53
C HIS A 9 8.89 -9.53 5.69
N MET A 10 10.12 -9.49 6.21
CA MET A 10 11.26 -9.00 5.41
C MET A 10 11.53 -9.88 4.18
N ALA A 11 11.52 -11.21 4.35
CA ALA A 11 11.70 -12.15 3.25
C ALA A 11 10.60 -12.00 2.19
N TYR A 12 9.36 -11.77 2.62
CA TYR A 12 8.25 -11.46 1.72
C TYR A 12 8.51 -10.20 0.89
N GLN A 13 8.89 -9.09 1.55
CA GLN A 13 9.12 -7.80 0.89
C GLN A 13 10.26 -7.90 -0.13
N VAL A 14 11.38 -8.51 0.25
CA VAL A 14 12.54 -8.71 -0.65
C VAL A 14 12.18 -9.67 -1.79
N GLY A 15 11.52 -10.79 -1.47
CA GLY A 15 11.11 -11.78 -2.46
C GLY A 15 10.13 -11.21 -3.49
N HIS A 16 9.19 -10.37 -3.06
CA HIS A 16 8.24 -9.72 -3.96
C HIS A 16 8.97 -8.84 -4.99
N TRP A 17 9.96 -8.07 -4.56
CA TRP A 17 10.83 -7.31 -5.47
C TRP A 17 11.56 -8.20 -6.48
N VAL A 18 12.20 -9.29 -6.01
CA VAL A 18 12.95 -10.21 -6.88
C VAL A 18 12.04 -10.93 -7.88
N LEU A 19 10.83 -11.31 -7.47
CA LEU A 19 9.92 -12.11 -8.28
C LEU A 19 9.04 -11.29 -9.23
N ARG A 20 8.73 -10.04 -8.86
CA ARG A 20 7.76 -9.19 -9.59
C ARG A 20 8.37 -7.95 -10.22
N GLY A 21 9.55 -7.52 -9.76
CA GLY A 21 10.18 -6.27 -10.21
C GLY A 21 9.59 -5.00 -9.57
N TYR A 22 8.68 -5.13 -8.62
CA TYR A 22 8.08 -4.04 -7.86
C TYR A 22 7.77 -4.50 -6.42
N GLY A 23 7.46 -3.56 -5.52
CA GLY A 23 7.12 -3.87 -4.13
C GLY A 23 6.94 -2.61 -3.31
N TYR A 24 7.21 -2.68 -2.01
CA TYR A 24 7.22 -1.51 -1.13
C TYR A 24 8.53 -0.75 -1.23
N TYR A 25 8.40 0.57 -1.33
CA TYR A 25 9.48 1.53 -1.23
C TYR A 25 9.59 2.06 0.20
N ALA A 26 10.80 2.45 0.58
CA ALA A 26 11.01 3.27 1.76
C ALA A 26 10.58 4.71 1.48
N VAL A 27 9.89 5.33 2.44
CA VAL A 27 9.58 6.77 2.42
C VAL A 27 10.59 7.45 3.33
N GLU A 28 11.33 8.40 2.76
CA GLU A 28 12.33 9.19 3.46
C GLU A 28 11.91 10.66 3.47
N ASP A 29 12.00 11.31 4.63
CA ASP A 29 11.89 12.75 4.72
C ASP A 29 13.15 13.38 4.12
N LYS A 30 13.00 14.07 3.00
CA LYS A 30 14.12 14.69 2.26
C LYS A 30 14.91 15.72 3.06
N SER A 31 14.29 16.37 4.05
CA SER A 31 14.93 17.40 4.86
C SER A 31 15.80 16.83 5.98
N THR A 32 15.43 15.65 6.52
CA THR A 32 16.11 15.04 7.66
C THR A 32 16.85 13.75 7.30
N GLY A 33 16.57 13.15 6.14
CA GLY A 33 17.04 11.82 5.76
C GLY A 33 16.42 10.69 6.58
N GLN A 34 15.40 10.97 7.39
CA GLN A 34 14.78 9.95 8.23
C GLN A 34 13.87 9.06 7.40
N PHE A 35 14.00 7.75 7.59
CA PHE A 35 12.96 6.81 7.19
C PHE A 35 11.69 7.12 7.98
N VAL A 36 10.55 7.30 7.32
CA VAL A 36 9.27 7.70 7.98
C VAL A 36 8.16 6.69 7.78
N GLY A 37 8.40 5.64 6.99
CA GLY A 37 7.41 4.63 6.67
C GLY A 37 7.63 4.02 5.29
N ARG A 38 6.64 3.30 4.78
CA ARG A 38 6.72 2.62 3.48
C ARG A 38 5.42 2.79 2.71
N VAL A 39 5.52 2.84 1.39
CA VAL A 39 4.37 2.76 0.46
C VAL A 39 4.77 1.89 -0.71
N GLY A 40 3.84 1.10 -1.21
CA GLY A 40 4.00 0.39 -2.47
C GLY A 40 3.10 -0.81 -2.57
N PHE A 41 3.52 -1.79 -3.35
CA PHE A 41 2.60 -2.78 -3.88
C PHE A 41 2.73 -4.15 -3.23
N THR A 42 1.61 -4.86 -3.20
CA THR A 42 1.54 -6.28 -2.89
C THR A 42 0.63 -6.98 -3.92
N ASN A 43 1.16 -8.02 -4.54
CA ASN A 43 0.48 -8.83 -5.54
C ASN A 43 0.97 -10.29 -5.47
N GLN A 44 0.79 -10.86 -4.29
CA GLN A 44 1.07 -12.27 -4.03
C GLN A 44 0.02 -13.18 -4.68
N THR A 45 0.41 -14.42 -4.99
CA THR A 45 -0.51 -15.38 -5.61
C THR A 45 -1.74 -15.60 -4.71
N GLY A 46 -2.95 -15.45 -5.28
CA GLY A 46 -4.20 -15.57 -4.55
C GLY A 46 -4.63 -14.31 -3.79
N TRP A 47 -3.91 -13.19 -3.95
CA TRP A 47 -4.34 -11.90 -3.40
C TRP A 47 -5.54 -11.32 -4.17
N PRO A 48 -6.42 -10.53 -3.53
CA PRO A 48 -7.64 -10.03 -4.17
C PRO A 48 -7.45 -9.16 -5.43
N GLY A 49 -6.26 -8.56 -5.59
CA GLY A 49 -5.94 -7.71 -6.74
C GLY A 49 -4.55 -7.11 -6.62
N PHE A 50 -4.20 -6.21 -7.53
CA PHE A 50 -2.96 -5.44 -7.45
C PHE A 50 -3.10 -4.35 -6.38
N GLU A 51 -2.62 -4.61 -5.17
CA GLU A 51 -2.85 -3.71 -4.04
C GLU A 51 -1.74 -2.66 -3.91
N LEU A 52 -2.15 -1.41 -3.71
CA LEU A 52 -1.32 -0.31 -3.22
C LEU A 52 -1.58 -0.12 -1.73
N GLY A 53 -0.54 -0.21 -0.91
CA GLY A 53 -0.65 -0.03 0.54
C GLY A 53 0.38 0.94 1.10
N TRP A 54 0.09 1.49 2.28
CA TRP A 54 0.95 2.44 2.99
C TRP A 54 1.04 2.15 4.48
N THR A 55 2.16 2.54 5.09
CA THR A 55 2.33 2.57 6.53
C THR A 55 3.28 3.71 6.86
N ILE A 56 2.79 4.75 7.52
CA ILE A 56 3.60 5.86 8.02
C ILE A 56 3.70 5.74 9.55
N TRP A 57 4.91 5.90 10.07
CA TRP A 57 5.14 5.80 11.50
C TRP A 57 4.39 6.88 12.28
N PRO A 58 3.90 6.59 13.50
CA PRO A 58 3.02 7.48 14.25
C PRO A 58 3.49 8.94 14.34
N ASP A 59 4.78 9.16 14.60
CA ASP A 59 5.36 10.51 14.78
C ASP A 59 5.33 11.37 13.50
N TYR A 60 5.12 10.73 12.34
CA TYR A 60 5.15 11.34 11.01
C TYR A 60 3.76 11.37 10.34
N GLN A 61 2.73 10.85 11.02
CA GLN A 61 1.36 10.89 10.51
C GLN A 61 0.79 12.32 10.51
N GLY A 62 -0.26 12.54 9.70
CA GLY A 62 -0.90 13.86 9.58
C GLY A 62 -0.13 14.88 8.73
N ARG A 63 1.05 14.53 8.21
CA ARG A 63 1.91 15.42 7.40
C ARG A 63 1.78 15.23 5.88
N GLY A 64 0.94 14.30 5.43
CA GLY A 64 0.68 14.06 4.01
C GLY A 64 1.57 13.03 3.31
N TYR A 65 2.61 12.48 3.96
CA TYR A 65 3.55 11.53 3.33
C TYR A 65 2.85 10.32 2.67
N ALA A 66 1.85 9.73 3.32
CA ALA A 66 1.12 8.59 2.77
C ALA A 66 0.45 8.95 1.44
N THR A 67 -0.29 10.06 1.42
CA THR A 67 -1.00 10.53 0.22
C THR A 67 -0.01 10.89 -0.89
N GLU A 68 1.04 11.66 -0.60
CA GLU A 68 2.03 12.06 -1.61
C GLU A 68 2.71 10.84 -2.25
N ALA A 69 3.22 9.92 -1.43
CA ALA A 69 3.90 8.72 -1.91
C ALA A 69 2.94 7.79 -2.67
N ALA A 70 1.74 7.57 -2.15
CA ALA A 70 0.74 6.72 -2.79
C ALA A 70 0.25 7.32 -4.12
N SER A 71 0.05 8.64 -4.22
CA SER A 71 -0.31 9.29 -5.49
C SER A 71 0.77 9.14 -6.56
N ARG A 72 2.06 9.16 -6.18
CA ARG A 72 3.15 8.91 -7.13
C ARG A 72 3.18 7.46 -7.58
N LEU A 73 2.97 6.52 -6.66
CA LEU A 73 2.98 5.09 -6.97
C LEU A 73 1.73 4.65 -7.73
N LEU A 74 0.56 5.21 -7.46
CA LEU A 74 -0.64 4.92 -8.25
C LEU A 74 -0.42 5.26 -9.74
N ARG A 75 0.18 6.43 -10.03
CA ARG A 75 0.60 6.76 -11.39
C ARG A 75 1.63 5.77 -11.96
N TYR A 76 2.63 5.39 -11.17
CA TYR A 76 3.60 4.36 -11.60
C TYR A 76 2.94 3.01 -11.92
N ALA A 77 1.92 2.61 -11.15
CA ALA A 77 1.19 1.38 -11.42
C ALA A 77 0.48 1.41 -12.78
N PHE A 78 -0.11 2.55 -13.13
CA PHE A 78 -0.81 2.73 -14.41
C PHE A 78 0.14 2.98 -15.58
N ASP A 79 1.11 3.87 -15.43
CA ASP A 79 1.95 4.34 -16.52
C ASP A 79 3.07 3.35 -16.86
N ASP A 80 3.70 2.77 -15.83
CA ASP A 80 4.92 1.98 -15.98
C ASP A 80 4.69 0.47 -15.78
N LEU A 81 3.77 0.09 -14.88
CA LEU A 81 3.44 -1.33 -14.62
C LEU A 81 2.23 -1.84 -15.43
N ASP A 82 1.62 -0.96 -16.23
CA ASP A 82 0.46 -1.26 -17.09
C ASP A 82 -0.69 -1.97 -16.36
N GLN A 83 -0.91 -1.60 -15.09
CA GLN A 83 -2.01 -2.16 -14.32
C GLN A 83 -3.32 -1.50 -14.76
N PRO A 84 -4.36 -2.26 -15.14
CA PRO A 84 -5.64 -1.68 -15.53
C PRO A 84 -6.47 -1.23 -14.31
N HIS A 85 -6.16 -1.76 -13.13
CA HIS A 85 -6.91 -1.55 -11.90
C HIS A 85 -6.00 -1.73 -10.69
N VAL A 86 -6.19 -0.87 -9.68
CA VAL A 86 -5.44 -0.89 -8.42
C VAL A 86 -6.44 -0.88 -7.27
N ILE A 87 -6.15 -1.67 -6.24
CA ILE A 87 -6.97 -1.74 -5.02
C ILE A 87 -6.19 -1.30 -3.77
N SER A 88 -6.91 -0.93 -2.71
CA SER A 88 -6.39 -0.79 -1.35
C SER A 88 -7.29 -1.57 -0.39
N LEU A 89 -6.72 -2.51 0.38
CA LEU A 89 -7.48 -3.31 1.35
C LEU A 89 -7.41 -2.65 2.73
N ILE A 90 -8.54 -2.13 3.21
CA ILE A 90 -8.57 -1.27 4.40
C ILE A 90 -9.61 -1.75 5.40
N HIS A 91 -9.20 -1.95 6.65
CA HIS A 91 -10.14 -2.24 7.74
C HIS A 91 -11.19 -1.11 7.88
N ALA A 92 -12.46 -1.45 8.10
CA ALA A 92 -13.56 -0.47 8.11
C ALA A 92 -13.35 0.67 9.12
N ASP A 93 -12.76 0.36 10.27
CA ASP A 93 -12.47 1.32 11.34
C ASP A 93 -11.22 2.18 11.10
N ASN A 94 -10.39 1.85 10.10
CA ASN A 94 -9.17 2.58 9.77
C ASN A 94 -9.47 3.84 8.95
N THR A 95 -10.16 4.79 9.60
CA THR A 95 -10.54 6.09 9.02
C THR A 95 -9.36 6.85 8.39
N PRO A 96 -8.15 6.88 8.99
CA PRO A 96 -7.01 7.55 8.36
C PRO A 96 -6.64 6.97 6.98
N SER A 97 -6.63 5.64 6.82
CA SER A 97 -6.30 5.01 5.54
C SER A 97 -7.42 5.19 4.53
N ARG A 98 -8.68 5.08 4.95
CA ARG A 98 -9.84 5.36 4.10
C ARG A 98 -9.77 6.76 3.46
N ARG A 99 -9.40 7.77 4.26
CA ARG A 99 -9.18 9.15 3.77
C ARG A 99 -8.02 9.26 2.78
N VAL A 100 -6.99 8.41 2.88
CA VAL A 100 -5.91 8.38 1.88
C VAL A 100 -6.44 7.80 0.58
N ALA A 101 -7.10 6.64 0.60
CA ALA A 101 -7.73 6.03 -0.57
C ALA A 101 -8.68 7.00 -1.29
N GLU A 102 -9.58 7.66 -0.55
CA GLU A 102 -10.51 8.66 -1.09
C GLU A 102 -9.78 9.85 -1.76
N LYS A 103 -8.65 10.30 -1.19
CA LYS A 103 -7.82 11.36 -1.80
C LYS A 103 -7.08 10.90 -3.05
N LEU A 104 -6.83 9.60 -3.20
CA LEU A 104 -6.26 9.01 -4.41
C LEU A 104 -7.31 8.89 -5.53
N GLY A 105 -8.59 9.13 -5.23
CA GLY A 105 -9.70 8.93 -6.15
C GLY A 105 -10.29 7.52 -6.10
N GLU A 106 -9.81 6.66 -5.18
CA GLU A 106 -10.38 5.32 -5.01
C GLU A 106 -11.77 5.38 -4.40
N THR A 107 -12.62 4.44 -4.81
CA THR A 107 -13.99 4.28 -4.31
C THR A 107 -14.18 2.88 -3.72
N ILE A 108 -15.17 2.72 -2.85
CA ILE A 108 -15.50 1.40 -2.29
C ILE A 108 -16.11 0.55 -3.40
N GLU A 109 -15.46 -0.56 -3.73
CA GLU A 109 -15.91 -1.53 -4.72
C GLU A 109 -16.47 -2.81 -4.07
N GLY A 110 -16.15 -3.05 -2.78
CA GLY A 110 -16.66 -4.22 -2.07
C GLY A 110 -16.03 -4.43 -0.70
N HIS A 111 -16.13 -5.67 -0.21
CA HIS A 111 -15.50 -6.14 1.02
C HIS A 111 -15.02 -7.57 0.83
N THR A 112 -14.01 -7.97 1.59
CA THR A 112 -13.48 -9.35 1.59
C THR A 112 -12.88 -9.67 2.96
N GLU A 113 -12.37 -10.88 3.13
CA GLU A 113 -11.62 -11.30 4.29
C GLU A 113 -10.18 -11.62 3.89
N VAL A 114 -9.23 -11.01 4.60
CA VAL A 114 -7.79 -11.20 4.38
C VAL A 114 -7.17 -11.64 5.70
N LEU A 115 -6.53 -12.82 5.70
CA LEU A 115 -5.88 -13.38 6.89
C LEU A 115 -6.83 -13.46 8.11
N GLY A 116 -8.12 -13.76 7.88
CA GLY A 116 -9.14 -13.81 8.94
C GLY A 116 -9.70 -12.44 9.35
N MET A 117 -9.34 -11.36 8.66
CA MET A 117 -9.77 -10.01 8.99
C MET A 117 -10.69 -9.44 7.90
N PRO A 118 -11.90 -8.96 8.24
CA PRO A 118 -12.77 -8.29 7.30
C PRO A 118 -12.18 -6.93 6.89
N VAL A 119 -12.15 -6.67 5.60
CA VAL A 119 -11.61 -5.43 5.01
C VAL A 119 -12.53 -4.91 3.90
N LEU A 120 -12.54 -3.59 3.73
CA LEU A 120 -13.12 -2.92 2.58
C LEU A 120 -12.13 -2.99 1.41
N ILE A 121 -12.65 -3.16 0.20
CA ILE A 121 -11.90 -3.03 -1.05
C ILE A 121 -12.19 -1.62 -1.56
N TYR A 122 -11.18 -0.75 -1.47
CA TYR A 122 -11.15 0.47 -2.26
C TYR A 122 -10.47 0.17 -3.60
N GLY A 123 -10.94 0.77 -4.68
CA GLY A 123 -10.36 0.55 -6.01
C GLY A 123 -10.53 1.72 -6.96
N ILE A 124 -9.70 1.73 -7.99
CA ILE A 124 -9.67 2.70 -9.08
C ILE A 124 -9.12 2.04 -10.36
N ALA A 125 -9.81 2.28 -11.48
CA ALA A 125 -9.37 1.84 -12.79
C ALA A 125 -8.52 2.91 -13.48
N ARG A 126 -7.66 2.49 -14.41
CA ARG A 126 -7.00 3.40 -15.34
C ARG A 126 -8.05 4.02 -16.27
N ASP A 127 -7.97 5.34 -16.47
CA ASP A 127 -8.81 6.08 -17.43
C ASP A 127 -8.67 5.56 -18.87
#